data_AF-A0A956GK01-F1
#
_entry.id   AF-A0A956GK01-F1
#
_cell.length_a   1.000
_cell.length_b   1.000
_cell.length_c   1.000
_cell.angle_alpha   90.00
_cell.angle_beta   90.00
_cell.angle_gamma   90.00
#
_symmetry.space_group_name_H-M   'P 1'
#
loop_
_entity.id
_entity.type
_entity.pdbx_description
1 polymer ?
#
loop_
_entity_poly.entity_id
_entity_poly.type
_entity_poly.pdbx_seq_one_letter_code
_entity_poly.pdbx_strand_id
1 'polypeptide(L)'
;MADPADDAIEALLGDGDPEARRSFWRRFGEVVKRAAVATGQGTAWLARAGYDHRHYLPAVINGAVGDTLARRGDRLAIPMAFRDERGDLAIEALDATLGAGAGHVAVFVHGLMADDVYWREPFGDGEGLGPRLAREVGVTPLYLRYNSGRHISENGRALAALLARLVEHHGDRIERLSLVGHSMGGLVARSAGHYGLEGGHAWVARMRAMVLLGAPHDGSYLEQLGHVTTFVLDAIPTLSTRIIARVADGRSDGIKDLRDGVLVDEDWQDPGAARLGRRARRPVALLPGVDYHVVAGALGDDFDGLIASYLGDGLVGTRSALGPHVMCRVFPGKGHLALVGDPEVQA
;
A
#
# COMPACT_ATOMS: atom_id res chain seq x y z
N MET A 1 16.13 40.04 16.76
CA MET A 1 16.55 39.10 15.71
C MET A 1 15.64 37.91 15.84
N ALA A 2 14.53 37.94 15.10
CA ALA A 2 13.57 36.85 15.02
C ALA A 2 14.11 35.80 14.02
N ASP A 3 13.78 34.54 14.28
CA ASP A 3 14.24 33.36 13.55
C ASP A 3 13.49 33.28 12.19
N PRO A 4 14.19 33.23 11.04
CA PRO A 4 13.58 33.17 9.71
C PRO A 4 12.75 31.88 9.45
N ALA A 5 12.67 30.96 10.42
CA ALA A 5 11.82 29.78 10.37
C ALA A 5 10.34 30.03 10.73
N ASP A 6 10.03 31.10 11.50
CA ASP A 6 8.64 31.41 11.90
C ASP A 6 7.83 32.04 10.76
N ASP A 7 8.48 32.80 9.87
CA ASP A 7 7.82 33.50 8.74
C ASP A 7 7.37 32.53 7.62
N ALA A 8 7.93 31.32 7.55
CA ALA A 8 7.56 30.32 6.55
C ALA A 8 6.30 29.51 6.94
N ILE A 9 5.91 29.53 8.23
CA ILE A 9 4.76 28.79 8.76
C ILE A 9 3.48 29.64 8.72
N GLU A 10 3.58 30.96 8.87
CA GLU A 10 2.43 31.88 8.73
C GLU A 10 1.89 31.94 7.29
N ALA A 11 2.71 31.67 6.27
CA ALA A 11 2.30 31.70 4.87
C ALA A 11 1.43 30.49 4.44
N LEU A 12 1.38 29.41 5.22
CA LEU A 12 0.72 28.15 4.83
C LEU A 12 -0.64 27.90 5.52
N LEU A 13 -1.07 28.80 6.42
CA LEU A 13 -2.27 28.62 7.26
C LEU A 13 -3.26 29.78 7.15
N GLY A 14 -3.56 30.20 5.91
CA GLY A 14 -4.65 31.13 5.63
C GLY A 14 -6.03 30.52 5.91
N ASP A 15 -6.73 31.15 6.85
CA ASP A 15 -8.18 31.22 7.11
C ASP A 15 -8.99 29.93 7.36
N GLY A 16 -8.95 29.49 8.62
CA GLY A 16 -10.07 28.79 9.25
C GLY A 16 -10.11 29.07 10.75
N ASP A 17 -11.27 29.48 11.26
CA ASP A 17 -11.48 29.90 12.66
C ASP A 17 -10.90 28.88 13.68
N PRO A 18 -9.84 29.26 14.44
CA PRO A 18 -9.16 28.38 15.40
C PRO A 18 -10.02 27.96 16.61
N GLU A 19 -11.11 28.67 16.91
CA GLU A 19 -12.01 28.30 18.01
C GLU A 19 -13.00 27.19 17.59
N ALA A 20 -13.44 27.19 16.34
CA ALA A 20 -14.36 26.18 15.81
C ALA A 20 -13.74 24.78 15.76
N ARG A 21 -12.46 24.66 15.34
CA ARG A 21 -11.73 23.37 15.29
C ARG A 21 -11.46 22.82 16.70
N ARG A 22 -11.11 23.67 17.67
CA ARG A 22 -10.93 23.25 19.07
C ARG A 22 -12.25 22.87 19.75
N SER A 23 -13.35 23.54 19.41
CA SER A 23 -14.70 23.25 19.92
C SER A 23 -15.23 21.91 19.43
N PHE A 24 -15.01 21.57 18.14
CA PHE A 24 -15.45 20.30 17.55
C PHE A 24 -14.76 19.10 18.20
N TRP A 25 -13.42 19.10 18.28
CA TRP A 25 -12.66 17.99 18.87
C TRP A 25 -12.89 17.84 20.39
N ARG A 26 -13.15 18.94 21.10
CA ARG A 26 -13.51 18.89 22.53
C ARG A 26 -14.90 18.32 22.76
N ARG A 27 -15.89 18.67 21.90
CA ARG A 27 -17.26 18.12 21.96
C ARG A 27 -17.30 16.67 21.53
N PHE A 28 -16.57 16.29 20.49
CA PHE A 28 -16.42 14.90 20.04
C PHE A 28 -15.73 14.05 21.13
N GLY A 29 -14.64 14.55 21.72
CA GLY A 29 -13.95 13.90 22.83
C GLY A 29 -14.82 13.72 24.08
N GLU A 30 -15.67 14.71 24.43
CA GLU A 30 -16.62 14.58 25.55
C GLU A 30 -17.73 13.57 25.28
N VAL A 31 -18.27 13.51 24.06
CA VAL A 31 -19.31 12.54 23.67
C VAL A 31 -18.75 11.11 23.71
N VAL A 32 -17.53 10.92 23.20
CA VAL A 32 -16.82 9.63 23.24
C VAL A 32 -16.48 9.22 24.69
N LYS A 33 -16.03 10.16 25.53
CA LYS A 33 -15.78 9.90 26.97
C LYS A 33 -17.06 9.54 27.73
N ARG A 34 -18.17 10.24 27.49
CA ARG A 34 -19.45 9.96 28.15
C ARG A 34 -20.03 8.62 27.73
N ALA A 35 -19.89 8.24 26.46
CA ALA A 35 -20.26 6.91 25.98
C ALA A 35 -19.41 5.79 26.60
N ALA A 36 -18.10 6.03 26.79
CA ALA A 36 -17.18 5.06 27.38
C ALA A 36 -17.30 4.90 28.91
N VAL A 37 -17.70 5.97 29.62
CA VAL A 37 -17.84 5.98 31.09
C VAL A 37 -19.20 5.43 31.55
N ALA A 38 -20.24 5.50 30.71
CA ALA A 38 -21.60 5.14 31.12
C ALA A 38 -21.88 3.63 31.26
N THR A 39 -21.07 2.74 30.68
CA THR A 39 -21.42 1.31 30.56
C THR A 39 -20.43 0.33 31.20
N GLY A 40 -19.28 0.78 31.72
CA GLY A 40 -18.24 -0.13 32.25
C GLY A 40 -17.60 -1.04 31.18
N GLN A 41 -17.98 -0.89 29.91
CA GLN A 41 -17.49 -1.66 28.75
C GLN A 41 -16.34 -0.95 28.00
N GLY A 42 -16.01 0.29 28.36
CA GLY A 42 -14.97 1.08 27.68
C GLY A 42 -13.56 0.49 27.82
N THR A 43 -13.23 -0.17 28.94
CA THR A 43 -11.95 -0.85 29.13
C THR A 43 -11.87 -2.14 28.31
N ALA A 44 -12.97 -2.88 28.18
CA ALA A 44 -13.05 -4.07 27.34
C ALA A 44 -13.04 -3.72 25.84
N TRP A 45 -13.66 -2.62 25.43
CA TRP A 45 -13.58 -2.10 24.06
C TRP A 45 -12.17 -1.62 23.70
N LEU A 46 -11.50 -0.87 24.59
CA LEU A 46 -10.10 -0.47 24.39
C LEU A 46 -9.15 -1.67 24.39
N ALA A 47 -9.39 -2.68 25.24
CA ALA A 47 -8.62 -3.91 25.24
C ALA A 47 -8.87 -4.75 23.98
N ARG A 48 -10.11 -4.78 23.48
CA ARG A 48 -10.51 -5.49 22.26
C ARG A 48 -9.97 -4.80 21.01
N ALA A 49 -10.13 -3.50 20.85
CA ALA A 49 -9.49 -2.72 19.79
C ALA A 49 -7.94 -2.84 19.85
N GLY A 50 -7.35 -2.82 21.05
CA GLY A 50 -5.91 -3.08 21.22
C GLY A 50 -5.47 -4.50 20.83
N TYR A 51 -6.31 -5.52 21.07
CA TYR A 51 -6.08 -6.90 20.65
C TYR A 51 -6.32 -7.10 19.15
N ASP A 52 -7.36 -6.47 18.62
CA ASP A 52 -7.80 -6.57 17.23
C ASP A 52 -6.81 -5.83 16.30
N HIS A 53 -5.99 -4.91 16.80
CA HIS A 53 -4.97 -4.20 16.01
C HIS A 53 -3.52 -4.63 16.27
N ARG A 54 -3.29 -5.69 17.07
CA ARG A 54 -1.93 -6.18 17.39
C ARG A 54 -1.16 -6.67 16.17
N HIS A 55 -1.87 -7.07 15.12
CA HIS A 55 -1.28 -7.59 13.89
C HIS A 55 -0.52 -6.51 13.09
N TYR A 56 -0.87 -5.23 13.27
CA TYR A 56 -0.16 -4.10 12.64
C TYR A 56 1.22 -3.84 13.22
N LEU A 57 1.49 -4.23 14.48
CA LEU A 57 2.77 -3.91 15.12
C LEU A 57 3.98 -4.51 14.37
N PRO A 58 4.00 -5.81 14.01
CA PRO A 58 5.02 -6.36 13.13
C PRO A 58 5.16 -5.61 11.80
N ALA A 59 4.04 -5.22 11.18
CA ALA A 59 4.03 -4.53 9.91
C ALA A 59 4.64 -3.13 10.00
N VAL A 60 4.31 -2.36 11.05
CA VAL A 60 4.89 -1.05 11.31
C VAL A 60 6.40 -1.14 11.57
N ILE A 61 6.82 -2.10 12.40
CA ILE A 61 8.26 -2.33 12.67
C ILE A 61 9.00 -2.65 11.36
N ASN A 62 8.44 -3.53 10.52
CA ASN A 62 9.07 -3.89 9.25
C ASN A 62 9.03 -2.76 8.24
N GLY A 63 7.95 -2.00 8.13
CA GLY A 63 7.92 -0.82 7.27
C GLY A 63 8.95 0.23 7.68
N ALA A 64 9.21 0.37 8.98
CA ALA A 64 10.15 1.34 9.52
C ALA A 64 11.63 0.93 9.40
N VAL A 65 11.96 -0.31 9.73
CA VAL A 65 13.36 -0.78 9.85
C VAL A 65 13.58 -2.19 9.30
N GLY A 66 12.63 -2.70 8.53
CA GLY A 66 12.61 -4.08 8.06
C GLY A 66 13.74 -4.43 7.08
N ASP A 67 14.30 -3.47 6.34
CA ASP A 67 15.51 -3.65 5.55
C ASP A 67 16.70 -4.07 6.44
N THR A 68 16.84 -3.41 7.58
CA THR A 68 17.92 -3.64 8.52
C THR A 68 17.72 -4.97 9.25
N LEU A 69 16.48 -5.28 9.62
CA LEU A 69 16.11 -6.59 10.18
C LEU A 69 16.44 -7.71 9.20
N ALA A 70 16.06 -7.57 7.92
CA ALA A 70 16.31 -8.55 6.88
C ALA A 70 17.82 -8.75 6.64
N ARG A 71 18.60 -7.67 6.51
CA ARG A 71 20.06 -7.74 6.34
C ARG A 71 20.79 -8.44 7.48
N ARG A 72 20.25 -8.36 8.70
CA ARG A 72 20.80 -9.01 9.89
C ARG A 72 20.32 -10.45 10.08
N GLY A 73 19.39 -10.93 9.24
CA GLY A 73 18.74 -12.23 9.44
C GLY A 73 17.91 -12.29 10.72
N ASP A 74 17.35 -11.16 11.16
CA ASP A 74 16.54 -11.08 12.38
C ASP A 74 15.21 -11.81 12.19
N ARG A 75 14.75 -12.53 13.22
CA ARG A 75 13.47 -13.26 13.21
C ARG A 75 12.25 -12.34 13.12
N LEU A 76 12.41 -11.06 13.45
CA LEU A 76 11.37 -10.05 13.31
C LEU A 76 11.18 -9.59 11.86
N ALA A 77 12.12 -9.91 10.96
CA ALA A 77 11.97 -9.62 9.54
C ALA A 77 10.84 -10.46 8.95
N ILE A 78 9.84 -9.80 8.38
CA ILE A 78 8.70 -10.47 7.76
C ILE A 78 9.16 -11.14 6.45
N PRO A 79 9.01 -12.48 6.32
CA PRO A 79 9.21 -13.14 5.04
C PRO A 79 8.05 -12.82 4.10
N MET A 80 8.31 -12.89 2.80
CA MET A 80 7.24 -12.80 1.81
C MET A 80 6.51 -14.15 1.72
N ALA A 81 5.20 -14.13 1.92
CA ALA A 81 4.36 -15.32 1.82
C ALA A 81 2.90 -14.93 1.52
N PHE A 82 2.12 -15.89 0.98
CA PHE A 82 0.67 -15.79 1.08
C PHE A 82 0.22 -16.12 2.49
N ARG A 83 -0.88 -15.54 2.94
CA ARG A 83 -1.34 -15.69 4.32
C ARG A 83 -2.86 -15.78 4.42
N ASP A 84 -3.33 -16.62 5.34
CA ASP A 84 -4.71 -16.65 5.81
C ASP A 84 -4.77 -16.45 7.33
N GLU A 85 -5.94 -16.66 7.92
CA GLU A 85 -6.16 -16.55 9.38
C GLU A 85 -5.32 -17.53 10.21
N ARG A 86 -4.86 -18.64 9.60
CA ARG A 86 -4.03 -19.68 10.25
C ARG A 86 -2.55 -19.34 10.18
N GLY A 87 -2.15 -18.44 9.29
CA GLY A 87 -0.78 -17.96 9.15
C GLY A 87 -0.24 -18.07 7.73
N ASP A 88 1.08 -18.10 7.61
CA ASP A 88 1.77 -18.14 6.33
C ASP A 88 1.52 -19.48 5.63
N LEU A 89 1.17 -19.43 4.35
CA LEU A 89 0.79 -20.57 3.55
C LEU A 89 1.97 -21.02 2.68
N ALA A 90 2.31 -22.31 2.78
CA ALA A 90 3.20 -22.95 1.82
C ALA A 90 2.50 -22.99 0.45
N ILE A 91 3.23 -22.67 -0.62
CA ILE A 91 2.69 -22.69 -1.99
C ILE A 91 2.10 -24.05 -2.29
N GLU A 92 2.80 -25.12 -1.92
CA GLU A 92 2.43 -26.51 -2.16
C GLU A 92 1.12 -26.89 -1.47
N ALA A 93 0.71 -26.16 -0.42
CA ALA A 93 -0.50 -26.44 0.35
C ALA A 93 -1.69 -25.55 -0.04
N LEU A 94 -1.58 -24.72 -1.09
CA LEU A 94 -2.65 -23.83 -1.53
C LEU A 94 -3.83 -24.54 -2.21
N ASP A 95 -3.80 -25.85 -2.35
CA ASP A 95 -4.89 -26.63 -2.94
C ASP A 95 -6.25 -26.31 -2.32
N ALA A 96 -6.29 -26.26 -0.99
CA ALA A 96 -7.52 -26.00 -0.24
C ALA A 96 -8.02 -24.56 -0.42
N THR A 97 -7.11 -23.60 -0.58
CA THR A 97 -7.44 -22.18 -0.78
C THR A 97 -7.93 -21.93 -2.21
N LEU A 98 -7.28 -22.57 -3.19
CA LEU A 98 -7.64 -22.44 -4.60
C LEU A 98 -8.92 -23.22 -4.93
N GLY A 99 -9.19 -24.32 -4.22
CA GLY A 99 -10.31 -25.19 -4.52
C GLY A 99 -10.20 -25.84 -5.91
N ALA A 100 -11.25 -26.56 -6.31
CA ALA A 100 -11.35 -27.10 -7.67
C ALA A 100 -11.77 -25.98 -8.63
N GLY A 101 -10.85 -25.53 -9.49
CA GLY A 101 -11.16 -24.58 -10.56
C GLY A 101 -11.23 -23.11 -10.11
N ALA A 102 -10.28 -22.65 -9.29
CA ALA A 102 -10.11 -21.23 -8.91
C ALA A 102 -10.39 -20.29 -10.10
N GLY A 103 -9.88 -20.66 -11.29
CA GLY A 103 -10.18 -20.03 -12.57
C GLY A 103 -9.52 -18.65 -12.67
N HIS A 104 -9.90 -17.74 -11.78
CA HIS A 104 -9.37 -16.39 -11.64
C HIS A 104 -8.87 -16.15 -10.22
N VAL A 105 -7.55 -16.05 -10.05
CA VAL A 105 -6.93 -15.70 -8.77
C VAL A 105 -6.62 -14.20 -8.73
N ALA A 106 -7.00 -13.54 -7.65
CA ALA A 106 -6.67 -12.14 -7.37
C ALA A 106 -5.67 -12.07 -6.20
N VAL A 107 -4.48 -11.52 -6.43
CA VAL A 107 -3.45 -11.36 -5.41
C VAL A 107 -3.48 -9.93 -4.87
N PHE A 108 -3.69 -9.80 -3.57
CA PHE A 108 -3.76 -8.53 -2.86
C PHE A 108 -2.41 -8.19 -2.23
N VAL A 109 -1.87 -7.03 -2.61
CA VAL A 109 -0.52 -6.58 -2.24
C VAL A 109 -0.63 -5.31 -1.41
N HIS A 110 -0.20 -5.38 -0.15
CA HIS A 110 -0.44 -4.28 0.76
C HIS A 110 0.48 -3.06 0.63
N GLY A 111 0.05 -1.91 1.16
CA GLY A 111 0.87 -0.71 1.29
C GLY A 111 1.93 -0.76 2.40
N LEU A 112 2.65 0.36 2.53
CA LEU A 112 3.66 0.60 3.57
C LEU A 112 3.06 0.42 4.96
N MET A 113 3.77 -0.31 5.83
CA MET A 113 3.41 -0.52 7.25
C MET A 113 2.04 -1.16 7.49
N ALA A 114 1.39 -1.64 6.44
CA ALA A 114 0.16 -2.40 6.50
C ALA A 114 0.45 -3.91 6.38
N ASP A 115 -0.59 -4.74 6.49
CA ASP A 115 -0.48 -6.19 6.34
C ASP A 115 -1.63 -6.76 5.49
N ASP A 116 -1.75 -8.08 5.45
CA ASP A 116 -2.77 -8.77 4.67
C ASP A 116 -4.19 -8.68 5.27
N VAL A 117 -4.33 -8.31 6.56
CA VAL A 117 -5.61 -8.36 7.28
C VAL A 117 -6.60 -7.34 6.73
N TYR A 118 -6.16 -6.14 6.37
CA TYR A 118 -7.09 -5.08 5.94
C TYR A 118 -7.78 -5.34 4.59
N TRP A 119 -7.35 -6.35 3.85
CA TRP A 119 -8.08 -6.81 2.67
C TRP A 119 -9.23 -7.76 3.01
N ARG A 120 -9.12 -8.48 4.14
CA ARG A 120 -10.09 -9.46 4.63
C ARG A 120 -11.12 -8.82 5.56
N GLU A 121 -10.66 -7.93 6.42
CA GLU A 121 -11.48 -7.27 7.42
C GLU A 121 -11.88 -5.87 6.97
N PRO A 122 -13.11 -5.43 7.25
CA PRO A 122 -13.56 -4.10 6.90
C PRO A 122 -12.90 -3.03 7.80
N PHE A 123 -12.68 -1.83 7.26
CA PHE A 123 -12.30 -0.64 8.05
C PHE A 123 -13.47 -0.02 8.85
N GLY A 124 -14.64 -0.66 8.82
CA GLY A 124 -15.89 -0.19 9.42
C GLY A 124 -16.95 -1.29 9.36
N ASP A 125 -18.21 -0.93 9.13
CA ASP A 125 -19.27 -1.92 8.92
C ASP A 125 -19.19 -2.50 7.50
N GLY A 126 -19.31 -3.84 7.38
CA GLY A 126 -19.41 -4.51 6.08
C GLY A 126 -18.45 -5.68 5.90
N GLU A 127 -18.08 -5.92 4.65
CA GLU A 127 -17.22 -7.01 4.21
C GLU A 127 -15.90 -6.44 3.68
N GLY A 128 -14.76 -7.09 3.95
CA GLY A 128 -13.48 -6.69 3.35
C GLY A 128 -13.50 -6.82 1.83
N LEU A 129 -12.64 -6.08 1.14
CA LEU A 129 -12.61 -6.08 -0.32
C LEU A 129 -12.35 -7.47 -0.92
N GLY A 130 -11.47 -8.26 -0.31
CA GLY A 130 -11.12 -9.60 -0.79
C GLY A 130 -12.33 -10.55 -0.78
N PRO A 131 -12.99 -10.78 0.36
CA PRO A 131 -14.20 -11.60 0.43
C PRO A 131 -15.33 -11.05 -0.46
N ARG A 132 -15.49 -9.72 -0.54
CA ARG A 132 -16.48 -9.10 -1.42
C ARG A 132 -16.24 -9.43 -2.89
N LEU A 133 -15.02 -9.27 -3.39
CA LEU A 133 -14.68 -9.62 -4.77
C LEU A 133 -14.83 -11.12 -5.04
N ALA A 134 -14.54 -11.97 -4.04
CA ALA A 134 -14.78 -13.40 -4.16
C ALA A 134 -16.27 -13.71 -4.36
N ARG A 135 -17.15 -13.03 -3.63
CA ARG A 135 -18.61 -13.21 -3.72
C ARG A 135 -19.22 -12.58 -4.98
N GLU A 136 -18.79 -11.38 -5.36
CA GLU A 136 -19.43 -10.58 -6.41
C GLU A 136 -18.83 -10.82 -7.80
N VAL A 137 -17.52 -11.05 -7.88
CA VAL A 137 -16.78 -11.24 -9.14
C VAL A 137 -16.38 -12.70 -9.37
N GLY A 138 -16.36 -13.52 -8.30
CA GLY A 138 -15.97 -14.93 -8.39
C GLY A 138 -14.45 -15.12 -8.49
N VAL A 139 -13.65 -14.20 -7.96
CA VAL A 139 -12.19 -14.38 -7.87
C VAL A 139 -11.82 -15.19 -6.63
N THR A 140 -10.72 -15.93 -6.69
CA THR A 140 -10.10 -16.52 -5.50
C THR A 140 -9.05 -15.56 -4.94
N PRO A 141 -9.26 -14.98 -3.75
CA PRO A 141 -8.33 -14.00 -3.20
C PRO A 141 -7.14 -14.70 -2.53
N LEU A 142 -5.94 -14.25 -2.85
CA LEU A 142 -4.70 -14.58 -2.13
C LEU A 142 -4.11 -13.29 -1.56
N TYR A 143 -3.86 -13.27 -0.25
CA TYR A 143 -3.35 -12.09 0.42
C TYR A 143 -1.85 -12.21 0.65
N LEU A 144 -1.08 -11.25 0.12
CA LEU A 144 0.36 -11.22 0.27
C LEU A 144 0.72 -10.53 1.58
N ARG A 145 1.57 -11.15 2.38
CA ARG A 145 2.32 -10.51 3.45
C ARG A 145 3.76 -10.32 3.01
N TYR A 146 4.32 -9.14 3.22
CA TYR A 146 5.73 -8.86 2.90
C TYR A 146 6.34 -7.75 3.76
N ASN A 147 7.66 -7.65 3.72
CA ASN A 147 8.42 -6.61 4.42
C ASN A 147 8.47 -5.32 3.58
N SER A 148 7.54 -4.40 3.89
CA SER A 148 7.44 -3.09 3.23
C SER A 148 8.60 -2.12 3.54
N GLY A 149 9.52 -2.48 4.44
CA GLY A 149 10.74 -1.70 4.65
C GLY A 149 11.86 -2.02 3.68
N ARG A 150 11.79 -3.12 2.94
CA ARG A 150 12.76 -3.44 1.88
C ARG A 150 12.51 -2.60 0.63
N HIS A 151 13.53 -2.49 -0.21
CA HIS A 151 13.40 -1.86 -1.53
C HIS A 151 12.19 -2.41 -2.30
N ILE A 152 11.48 -1.51 -3.00
CA ILE A 152 10.30 -1.89 -3.79
C ILE A 152 10.69 -2.89 -4.87
N SER A 153 11.87 -2.70 -5.48
CA SER A 153 12.39 -3.60 -6.52
C SER A 153 12.73 -4.99 -5.99
N GLU A 154 13.30 -5.09 -4.79
CA GLU A 154 13.56 -6.39 -4.15
C GLU A 154 12.26 -7.13 -3.83
N ASN A 155 11.25 -6.41 -3.33
CA ASN A 155 9.92 -6.96 -3.10
C ASN A 155 9.25 -7.35 -4.42
N GLY A 156 9.38 -6.55 -5.48
CA GLY A 156 8.88 -6.87 -6.81
C GLY A 156 9.48 -8.16 -7.37
N ARG A 157 10.81 -8.32 -7.29
CA ARG A 157 11.50 -9.54 -7.73
C ARG A 157 11.06 -10.76 -6.91
N ALA A 158 10.97 -10.62 -5.59
CA ALA A 158 10.50 -11.69 -4.73
C ALA A 158 9.05 -12.10 -5.05
N LEU A 159 8.17 -11.13 -5.31
CA LEU A 159 6.78 -11.40 -5.70
C LEU A 159 6.72 -12.06 -7.09
N ALA A 160 7.51 -11.60 -8.05
CA ALA A 160 7.59 -12.21 -9.38
C ALA A 160 8.01 -13.69 -9.31
N ALA A 161 8.95 -14.03 -8.42
CA ALA A 161 9.37 -15.41 -8.16
C ALA A 161 8.30 -16.22 -7.41
N LEU A 162 7.62 -15.62 -6.43
CA LEU A 162 6.53 -16.28 -5.70
C LEU A 162 5.36 -16.63 -6.64
N LEU A 163 4.99 -15.72 -7.54
CA LEU A 163 3.95 -15.95 -8.55
C LEU A 163 4.37 -17.01 -9.58
N ALA A 164 5.66 -17.07 -9.93
CA ALA A 164 6.18 -18.15 -10.78
C ALA A 164 6.00 -19.51 -10.12
N ARG A 165 6.38 -19.65 -8.83
CA ARG A 165 6.14 -20.88 -8.06
C ARG A 165 4.66 -21.21 -7.93
N LEU A 166 3.81 -20.21 -7.69
CA LEU A 166 2.36 -20.41 -7.63
C LEU A 166 1.83 -21.05 -8.91
N VAL A 167 2.22 -20.51 -10.08
CA VAL A 167 1.80 -21.01 -11.39
C VAL A 167 2.46 -22.34 -11.76
N GLU A 168 3.69 -22.59 -11.30
CA GLU A 168 4.36 -23.88 -11.48
C GLU A 168 3.63 -25.00 -10.75
N HIS A 169 3.20 -24.76 -9.51
CA HIS A 169 2.55 -25.79 -8.68
C HIS A 169 1.04 -25.92 -8.93
N HIS A 170 0.34 -24.81 -9.22
CA HIS A 170 -1.13 -24.77 -9.31
C HIS A 170 -1.63 -24.27 -10.65
N GLY A 171 -0.79 -24.34 -11.68
CA GLY A 171 -1.08 -23.73 -12.96
C GLY A 171 -2.23 -24.38 -13.73
N ASP A 172 -2.59 -25.61 -13.38
CA ASP A 172 -3.77 -26.33 -13.85
C ASP A 172 -5.08 -25.72 -13.32
N ARG A 173 -5.03 -24.96 -12.22
CA ARG A 173 -6.20 -24.35 -11.56
C ARG A 173 -6.32 -22.85 -11.79
N ILE A 174 -5.24 -22.21 -12.27
CA ILE A 174 -5.14 -20.77 -12.44
C ILE A 174 -5.15 -20.44 -13.93
N GLU A 175 -6.32 -20.03 -14.45
CA GLU A 175 -6.46 -19.58 -15.84
C GLU A 175 -6.15 -18.08 -15.99
N ARG A 176 -6.51 -17.29 -14.98
CA ARG A 176 -6.39 -15.83 -14.97
C ARG A 176 -5.80 -15.36 -13.65
N LEU A 177 -4.95 -14.34 -13.74
CA LEU A 177 -4.36 -13.65 -12.61
C LEU A 177 -4.71 -12.17 -12.65
N SER A 178 -4.94 -11.60 -11.47
CA SER A 178 -5.00 -10.15 -11.28
C SER A 178 -4.25 -9.74 -10.04
N LEU A 179 -3.58 -8.59 -10.10
CA LEU A 179 -2.91 -7.99 -8.95
C LEU A 179 -3.71 -6.78 -8.48
N VAL A 180 -4.00 -6.71 -7.18
CA VAL A 180 -4.64 -5.56 -6.53
C VAL A 180 -3.64 -5.00 -5.54
N GLY A 181 -3.09 -3.82 -5.84
CA GLY A 181 -2.09 -3.17 -5.02
C GLY A 181 -2.62 -1.87 -4.43
N HIS A 182 -2.47 -1.68 -3.12
CA HIS A 182 -2.74 -0.39 -2.46
C HIS A 182 -1.44 0.33 -2.14
N SER A 183 -1.37 1.63 -2.42
CA SER A 183 -0.22 2.47 -2.10
C SER A 183 1.09 1.87 -2.66
N MET A 184 2.10 1.70 -1.82
CA MET A 184 3.34 0.97 -2.12
C MET A 184 3.09 -0.41 -2.76
N GLY A 185 2.03 -1.13 -2.39
CA GLY A 185 1.70 -2.43 -2.95
C GLY A 185 1.43 -2.40 -4.47
N GLY A 186 0.90 -1.29 -4.99
CA GLY A 186 0.76 -1.08 -6.43
C GLY A 186 2.11 -0.94 -7.14
N LEU A 187 3.08 -0.28 -6.49
CA LEU A 187 4.44 -0.16 -6.98
C LEU A 187 5.17 -1.51 -6.97
N VAL A 188 5.00 -2.29 -5.89
CA VAL A 188 5.52 -3.66 -5.79
C VAL A 188 4.91 -4.56 -6.87
N ALA A 189 3.59 -4.45 -7.12
CA ALA A 189 2.92 -5.21 -8.18
C ALA A 189 3.45 -4.86 -9.59
N ARG A 190 3.69 -3.57 -9.86
CA ARG A 190 4.32 -3.13 -11.14
C ARG A 190 5.74 -3.64 -11.27
N SER A 191 6.54 -3.52 -10.21
CA SER A 191 7.91 -4.06 -10.18
C SER A 191 7.92 -5.58 -10.39
N ALA A 192 6.98 -6.31 -9.80
CA ALA A 192 6.81 -7.74 -10.04
C ALA A 192 6.45 -8.05 -11.50
N GLY A 193 5.58 -7.24 -12.11
CA GLY A 193 5.28 -7.32 -13.55
C GLY A 193 6.54 -7.16 -14.40
N HIS A 194 7.35 -6.14 -14.11
CA HIS A 194 8.62 -5.90 -14.80
C HIS A 194 9.55 -7.11 -14.74
N TYR A 195 9.88 -7.58 -13.53
CA TYR A 195 10.78 -8.71 -13.35
C TYR A 195 10.19 -10.04 -13.85
N GLY A 196 8.87 -10.20 -13.79
CA GLY A 196 8.19 -11.35 -14.39
C GLY A 196 8.33 -11.37 -15.91
N LEU A 197 8.17 -10.23 -16.56
CA LEU A 197 8.30 -10.11 -18.01
C LEU A 197 9.74 -10.29 -18.46
N GLU A 198 10.69 -9.61 -17.81
CA GLU A 198 12.12 -9.71 -18.09
C GLU A 198 12.64 -11.15 -17.85
N GLY A 199 12.19 -11.79 -16.77
CA GLY A 199 12.54 -13.17 -16.43
C GLY A 199 11.81 -14.24 -17.25
N GLY A 200 10.88 -13.85 -18.14
CA GLY A 200 10.11 -14.81 -18.96
C GLY A 200 9.19 -15.72 -18.14
N HIS A 201 8.67 -15.24 -17.00
CA HIS A 201 7.85 -16.06 -16.11
C HIS A 201 6.48 -16.37 -16.72
N ALA A 202 6.07 -17.65 -16.66
CA ALA A 202 4.83 -18.13 -17.27
C ALA A 202 3.55 -17.47 -16.74
N TRP A 203 3.55 -16.96 -15.50
CA TRP A 203 2.40 -16.30 -14.90
C TRP A 203 2.04 -14.98 -15.61
N VAL A 204 3.00 -14.31 -16.25
CA VAL A 204 2.77 -13.04 -16.96
C VAL A 204 1.75 -13.22 -18.08
N ALA A 205 1.78 -14.35 -18.80
CA ALA A 205 0.83 -14.66 -19.86
C ALA A 205 -0.61 -14.89 -19.34
N ARG A 206 -0.79 -15.06 -18.02
CA ARG A 206 -2.09 -15.25 -17.37
C ARG A 206 -2.62 -13.96 -16.75
N MET A 207 -1.82 -12.90 -16.70
CA MET A 207 -2.24 -11.60 -16.18
C MET A 207 -3.38 -11.02 -17.02
N ARG A 208 -4.40 -10.54 -16.33
CA ARG A 208 -5.58 -9.90 -16.93
C ARG A 208 -5.75 -8.47 -16.48
N ALA A 209 -5.58 -8.22 -15.18
CA ALA A 209 -5.76 -6.90 -14.64
C ALA A 209 -4.71 -6.55 -13.58
N MET A 210 -4.36 -5.28 -13.50
CA MET A 210 -3.60 -4.67 -12.42
C MET A 210 -4.40 -3.48 -11.87
N VAL A 211 -4.93 -3.63 -10.66
CA VAL A 211 -5.70 -2.60 -9.97
C VAL A 211 -4.80 -1.88 -8.98
N LEU A 212 -4.66 -0.57 -9.14
CA LEU A 212 -3.69 0.29 -8.45
C LEU A 212 -4.47 1.33 -7.63
N LEU A 213 -4.64 1.06 -6.34
CA LEU A 213 -5.39 1.91 -5.40
C LEU A 213 -4.43 2.89 -4.72
N GLY A 214 -4.45 4.16 -5.10
CA GLY A 214 -3.65 5.21 -4.47
C GLY A 214 -2.12 5.02 -4.62
N ALA A 215 -1.68 4.27 -5.64
CA ALA A 215 -0.26 3.99 -5.82
C ALA A 215 0.53 5.24 -6.24
N PRO A 216 1.54 5.69 -5.46
CA PRO A 216 2.24 6.95 -5.74
C PRO A 216 3.34 6.74 -6.79
N HIS A 217 2.93 6.64 -8.05
CA HIS A 217 3.79 6.32 -9.19
C HIS A 217 4.94 7.30 -9.42
N ASP A 218 4.68 8.59 -9.21
CA ASP A 218 5.69 9.63 -9.31
C ASP A 218 6.49 9.84 -8.00
N GLY A 219 6.32 8.96 -7.02
CA GLY A 219 6.78 9.15 -5.65
C GLY A 219 5.68 9.73 -4.76
N SER A 220 5.80 9.55 -3.44
CA SER A 220 4.78 10.03 -2.50
C SER A 220 5.05 11.48 -2.06
N TYR A 221 4.09 12.37 -2.34
CA TYR A 221 4.10 13.75 -1.82
C TYR A 221 4.13 13.79 -0.27
N LEU A 222 3.60 12.73 0.38
CA LEU A 222 3.59 12.55 1.84
C LEU A 222 4.99 12.38 2.46
N GLU A 223 5.96 11.77 1.76
CA GLU A 223 7.36 11.71 2.22
C GLU A 223 8.14 12.97 1.85
N GLN A 224 7.82 13.61 0.72
CA GLN A 224 8.44 14.88 0.33
C GLN A 224 8.14 16.00 1.35
N LEU A 225 7.04 15.88 2.11
CA LEU A 225 6.67 16.75 3.23
C LEU A 225 6.91 16.16 4.64
N GLY A 226 7.50 14.95 4.75
CA GLY A 226 7.90 14.38 6.05
C GLY A 226 6.78 13.81 6.94
N HIS A 227 5.61 13.48 6.38
CA HIS A 227 4.41 13.10 7.17
C HIS A 227 4.21 11.60 7.41
N VAL A 228 5.13 10.72 7.02
CA VAL A 228 5.01 9.28 7.36
C VAL A 228 4.99 9.04 8.87
N THR A 229 5.64 9.91 9.65
CA THR A 229 5.55 9.89 11.12
C THR A 229 4.11 10.08 11.60
N THR A 230 3.33 10.96 10.96
CA THR A 230 1.90 11.20 11.28
C THR A 230 1.05 9.99 10.90
N PHE A 231 1.30 9.34 9.77
CA PHE A 231 0.60 8.12 9.36
C PHE A 231 0.77 6.98 10.39
N VAL A 232 1.99 6.78 10.90
CA VAL A 232 2.27 5.78 11.95
C VAL A 232 1.59 6.12 13.28
N LEU A 233 1.58 7.40 13.64
CA LEU A 233 0.94 7.92 14.85
C LEU A 233 -0.59 7.73 14.81
N ASP A 234 -1.21 8.01 13.66
CA ASP A 234 -2.65 7.89 13.48
C ASP A 234 -3.10 6.42 13.35
N ALA A 235 -2.28 5.56 12.73
CA ALA A 235 -2.60 4.15 12.53
C ALA A 235 -2.48 3.32 13.83
N ILE A 236 -1.60 3.69 14.77
CA ILE A 236 -1.42 2.95 16.03
C ILE A 236 -1.34 3.91 17.22
N PRO A 237 -2.49 4.21 17.87
CA PRO A 237 -2.56 5.14 19.02
C PRO A 237 -1.73 4.71 20.25
N THR A 238 -1.29 3.45 20.29
CA THR A 238 -0.55 2.85 21.42
C THR A 238 0.95 2.76 21.18
N LEU A 239 1.46 3.15 20.00
CA LEU A 239 2.89 3.10 19.74
C LEU A 239 3.63 4.15 20.58
N SER A 240 4.64 3.72 21.35
CA SER A 240 5.41 4.66 22.18
C SER A 240 6.20 5.65 21.31
N THR A 241 6.25 6.92 21.73
CA THR A 241 6.97 8.01 21.05
C THR A 241 8.46 7.73 20.80
N ARG A 242 9.08 6.88 21.62
CA ARG A 242 10.50 6.45 21.46
C ARG A 242 10.71 5.49 20.30
N ILE A 243 9.71 4.65 19.99
CA ILE A 243 9.74 3.80 18.79
C ILE A 243 9.55 4.71 17.57
N ILE A 244 8.55 5.59 17.60
CA ILE A 244 8.28 6.56 16.54
C ILE A 244 9.50 7.44 16.22
N ALA A 245 10.23 7.92 17.24
CA ALA A 245 11.46 8.69 17.04
C ALA A 245 12.57 7.87 16.36
N ARG A 246 12.77 6.60 16.72
CA ARG A 246 13.74 5.72 16.05
C ARG A 246 13.32 5.35 14.62
N VAL A 247 12.01 5.25 14.37
CA VAL A 247 11.42 5.08 13.03
C VAL A 247 11.61 6.36 12.19
N ALA A 248 11.57 7.55 12.80
CA ALA A 248 11.82 8.82 12.14
C ALA A 248 13.31 9.03 11.78
N ASP A 249 14.23 8.58 12.64
CA ASP A 249 15.68 8.73 12.45
C ASP A 249 16.26 7.76 11.40
N GLY A 250 15.59 6.63 11.15
CA GLY A 250 15.99 5.62 10.16
C GLY A 250 14.89 5.38 9.15
N ARG A 251 14.90 6.10 8.02
CA ARG A 251 14.02 5.76 6.89
C ARG A 251 14.48 4.43 6.29
N SER A 252 13.60 3.43 6.29
CA SER A 252 13.82 2.17 5.59
C SER A 252 14.05 2.39 4.09
N ASP A 253 14.60 1.39 3.43
CA ASP A 253 14.84 1.45 1.99
C ASP A 253 13.53 1.52 1.19
N GLY A 254 12.48 0.84 1.65
CA GLY A 254 11.13 0.95 1.09
C GLY A 254 10.54 2.35 1.19
N ILE A 255 10.76 3.06 2.31
CA ILE A 255 10.34 4.47 2.46
C ILE A 255 11.08 5.37 1.46
N LYS A 256 12.39 5.18 1.29
CA LYS A 256 13.20 5.95 0.33
C LYS A 256 12.74 5.71 -1.11
N ASP A 257 12.50 4.45 -1.46
CA ASP A 257 11.99 4.08 -2.78
C ASP A 257 10.58 4.64 -3.01
N LEU A 258 9.72 4.64 -2.00
CA LEU A 258 8.37 5.20 -2.08
C LEU A 258 8.38 6.71 -2.34
N ARG A 259 9.30 7.44 -1.68
CA ARG A 259 9.47 8.88 -1.89
C ARG A 259 9.89 9.18 -3.33
N ASP A 260 10.76 8.35 -3.89
CA ASP A 260 11.39 8.57 -5.19
C ASP A 260 10.71 7.76 -6.32
N GLY A 261 9.68 6.95 -6.04
CA GLY A 261 9.01 6.09 -7.01
C GLY A 261 9.92 5.05 -7.69
N VAL A 262 10.90 4.52 -6.95
CA VAL A 262 11.91 3.59 -7.50
C VAL A 262 11.35 2.17 -7.61
N LEU A 263 11.38 1.58 -8.80
CA LEU A 263 10.76 0.28 -9.09
C LEU A 263 11.75 -0.83 -9.49
N VAL A 264 12.96 -0.48 -9.90
CA VAL A 264 13.99 -1.42 -10.38
C VAL A 264 15.30 -1.25 -9.60
N ASP A 265 16.10 -2.31 -9.52
CA ASP A 265 17.31 -2.34 -8.69
C ASP A 265 18.33 -1.28 -9.12
N GLU A 266 18.44 -1.10 -10.43
CA GLU A 266 19.44 -0.24 -11.06
C GLU A 266 19.23 1.25 -10.71
N ASP A 267 18.03 1.64 -10.27
CA ASP A 267 17.68 3.03 -9.96
C ASP A 267 18.18 3.47 -8.58
N TRP A 268 18.41 2.52 -7.65
CA TRP A 268 18.99 2.80 -6.34
C TRP A 268 20.42 2.29 -6.18
N GLN A 269 20.84 1.30 -6.98
CA GLN A 269 22.21 0.78 -6.98
C GLN A 269 23.21 1.71 -7.67
N ASP A 270 22.77 2.63 -8.54
CA ASP A 270 23.65 3.63 -9.16
C ASP A 270 24.06 4.73 -8.15
N PRO A 271 25.32 4.77 -7.68
CA PRO A 271 25.78 5.76 -6.70
C PRO A 271 25.87 7.18 -7.28
N GLY A 272 25.87 7.33 -8.61
CA GLY A 272 25.92 8.62 -9.30
C GLY A 272 24.57 9.34 -9.35
N ALA A 273 23.48 8.60 -9.41
CA ALA A 273 22.11 9.12 -9.47
C ALA A 273 21.72 9.91 -8.20
N ALA A 274 22.22 9.48 -7.03
CA ALA A 274 21.98 10.17 -5.76
C ALA A 274 22.76 11.49 -5.62
N ARG A 275 23.92 11.64 -6.29
CA ARG A 275 24.80 12.82 -6.16
C ARG A 275 24.36 14.02 -6.99
N LEU A 276 23.57 13.81 -8.04
CA LEU A 276 23.18 14.88 -8.98
C LEU A 276 21.78 15.45 -8.72
N GLY A 277 21.10 15.04 -7.65
CA GLY A 277 19.71 15.44 -7.35
C GLY A 277 18.71 15.01 -8.43
N ARG A 278 19.15 14.21 -9.42
CA ARG A 278 18.36 13.65 -10.51
C ARG A 278 18.53 12.14 -10.45
N ARG A 279 17.71 11.47 -9.64
CA ARG A 279 17.46 10.04 -9.86
C ARG A 279 16.65 9.94 -11.16
N ALA A 280 17.36 9.69 -12.26
CA ALA A 280 16.72 9.34 -13.51
C ALA A 280 16.05 7.97 -13.30
N ARG A 281 14.74 7.98 -13.13
CA ARG A 281 13.94 6.75 -12.96
C ARG A 281 13.88 6.03 -14.30
N ARG A 282 14.17 4.75 -14.31
CA ARG A 282 13.93 3.93 -15.50
C ARG A 282 12.42 3.71 -15.64
N PRO A 283 11.82 4.02 -16.80
CA PRO A 283 10.41 3.80 -17.00
C PRO A 283 10.11 2.29 -16.96
N VAL A 284 9.20 1.87 -16.07
CA VAL A 284 8.68 0.51 -16.05
C VAL A 284 7.47 0.44 -16.98
N ALA A 285 7.66 -0.24 -18.12
CA ALA A 285 6.62 -0.43 -19.11
C ALA A 285 5.43 -1.24 -18.57
N LEU A 286 4.25 -0.98 -19.14
CA LEU A 286 3.05 -1.77 -18.87
C LEU A 286 3.19 -3.17 -19.48
N LEU A 287 2.60 -4.15 -18.80
CA LEU A 287 2.52 -5.52 -19.32
C LEU A 287 1.61 -5.54 -20.56
N PRO A 288 2.05 -6.14 -21.68
CA PRO A 288 1.23 -6.22 -22.89
C PRO A 288 -0.08 -6.98 -22.65
N GLY A 289 -1.21 -6.41 -23.08
CA GLY A 289 -2.52 -7.07 -23.02
C GLY A 289 -3.13 -7.19 -21.61
N VAL A 290 -2.60 -6.45 -20.63
CA VAL A 290 -3.13 -6.38 -19.26
C VAL A 290 -3.91 -5.08 -19.08
N ASP A 291 -5.09 -5.17 -18.49
CA ASP A 291 -5.90 -4.00 -18.14
C ASP A 291 -5.39 -3.35 -16.83
N TYR A 292 -5.06 -2.06 -16.88
CA TYR A 292 -4.63 -1.27 -15.74
C TYR A 292 -5.78 -0.40 -15.25
N HIS A 293 -6.15 -0.58 -13.99
CA HIS A 293 -7.18 0.22 -13.31
C HIS A 293 -6.54 1.06 -12.23
N VAL A 294 -6.34 2.34 -12.51
CA VAL A 294 -5.77 3.31 -11.59
C VAL A 294 -6.91 3.99 -10.83
N VAL A 295 -6.90 3.88 -9.51
CA VAL A 295 -7.91 4.46 -8.64
C VAL A 295 -7.24 5.42 -7.67
N ALA A 296 -7.60 6.69 -7.71
CA ALA A 296 -7.04 7.72 -6.85
C ALA A 296 -8.12 8.41 -6.01
N GLY A 297 -7.75 8.85 -4.81
CA GLY A 297 -8.58 9.69 -3.95
C GLY A 297 -8.05 11.12 -3.97
N ALA A 298 -8.95 12.10 -3.94
CA ALA A 298 -8.59 13.50 -3.95
C ALA A 298 -9.34 14.24 -2.84
N LEU A 299 -8.63 14.83 -1.89
CA LEU A 299 -9.21 15.62 -0.79
C LEU A 299 -9.41 17.11 -1.16
N GLY A 300 -8.98 17.53 -2.35
CA GLY A 300 -9.13 18.89 -2.88
C GLY A 300 -9.49 18.87 -4.36
N ASP A 301 -9.55 20.05 -4.97
CA ASP A 301 -10.14 20.26 -6.31
C ASP A 301 -9.17 20.02 -7.49
N ASP A 302 -7.89 19.71 -7.22
CA ASP A 302 -6.88 19.47 -8.27
C ASP A 302 -6.87 18.01 -8.76
N PHE A 303 -7.92 17.65 -9.49
CA PHE A 303 -8.08 16.32 -10.08
C PHE A 303 -7.16 16.11 -11.29
N ASP A 304 -6.96 17.16 -12.10
CA ASP A 304 -6.16 17.10 -13.33
C ASP A 304 -4.68 16.93 -13.03
N GLY A 305 -4.14 17.56 -11.98
CA GLY A 305 -2.77 17.37 -11.52
C GLY A 305 -2.49 15.97 -10.98
N LEU A 306 -3.49 15.36 -10.31
CA LEU A 306 -3.40 13.96 -9.86
C LEU A 306 -3.40 13.01 -11.07
N ILE A 307 -4.32 13.17 -12.01
CA ILE A 307 -4.33 12.35 -13.23
C ILE A 307 -3.01 12.53 -14.00
N ALA A 308 -2.50 13.75 -14.12
CA ALA A 308 -1.24 14.02 -14.80
C ALA A 308 -0.02 13.35 -14.12
N SER A 309 0.03 13.28 -12.78
CA SER A 309 1.12 12.57 -12.07
C SER A 309 1.00 11.04 -12.18
N TYR A 310 -0.22 10.51 -12.23
CA TYR A 310 -0.44 9.08 -12.47
C TYR A 310 -0.17 8.66 -13.91
N LEU A 311 -0.32 9.56 -14.89
CA LEU A 311 -0.06 9.26 -16.30
C LEU A 311 1.37 9.64 -16.71
N GLY A 312 2.01 10.57 -16.00
CA GLY A 312 3.31 11.16 -16.30
C GLY A 312 4.55 10.32 -15.94
N ASP A 313 4.41 9.29 -15.11
CA ASP A 313 5.49 8.34 -14.72
C ASP A 313 5.87 7.34 -15.84
N GLY A 314 5.20 7.41 -17.00
CA GLY A 314 5.31 6.45 -18.08
C GLY A 314 4.18 5.41 -18.14
N LEU A 315 3.20 5.44 -17.22
CA LEU A 315 1.91 4.74 -17.37
C LEU A 315 1.23 5.13 -18.68
N VAL A 316 1.32 6.40 -19.07
CA VAL A 316 0.90 6.88 -20.39
C VAL A 316 1.92 7.88 -20.90
N GLY A 317 2.90 7.38 -21.68
CA GLY A 317 3.81 8.23 -22.43
C GLY A 317 3.05 9.31 -23.21
N THR A 318 3.56 10.55 -23.16
CA THR A 318 3.02 11.74 -23.83
C THR A 318 2.45 11.41 -25.20
N ARG A 319 1.11 11.47 -25.30
CA ARG A 319 0.30 11.47 -26.54
C ARG A 319 0.28 10.21 -27.43
N SER A 320 0.80 9.06 -27.01
CA SER A 320 0.66 7.83 -27.83
C SER A 320 0.26 6.54 -27.08
N ALA A 321 -0.10 6.61 -25.80
CA ALA A 321 -0.35 5.41 -24.98
C ALA A 321 -1.66 5.44 -24.17
N LEU A 322 -2.69 6.18 -24.61
CA LEU A 322 -4.07 5.84 -24.25
C LEU A 322 -4.47 4.60 -25.08
N GLY A 323 -3.82 3.47 -24.79
CA GLY A 323 -4.30 2.19 -25.26
C GLY A 323 -5.64 1.88 -24.60
N PRO A 324 -6.48 1.02 -25.18
CA PRO A 324 -7.79 0.64 -24.63
C PRO A 324 -7.74 -0.03 -23.25
N HIS A 325 -6.54 -0.27 -22.71
CA HIS A 325 -6.26 -1.08 -21.52
C HIS A 325 -5.88 -0.26 -20.28
N VAL A 326 -5.95 1.08 -20.29
CA VAL A 326 -5.67 1.89 -19.09
C VAL A 326 -6.90 2.73 -18.73
N MET A 327 -7.47 2.47 -17.56
CA MET A 327 -8.57 3.25 -16.99
C MET A 327 -8.10 3.94 -15.72
N CYS A 328 -8.34 5.25 -15.63
CA CYS A 328 -8.08 6.03 -14.41
C CYS A 328 -9.40 6.58 -13.87
N ARG A 329 -9.66 6.39 -12.57
CA ARG A 329 -10.81 6.94 -11.87
C ARG A 329 -10.37 7.66 -10.60
N VAL A 330 -10.81 8.89 -10.45
CA VAL A 330 -10.54 9.71 -9.26
C VAL A 330 -11.83 9.86 -8.45
N PHE A 331 -11.73 9.68 -7.14
CA PHE A 331 -12.84 9.79 -6.20
C PHE A 331 -12.66 11.03 -5.32
N PRO A 332 -13.44 12.11 -5.56
CA PRO A 332 -13.43 13.32 -4.75
C PRO A 332 -13.84 13.06 -3.30
N GLY A 333 -13.22 13.77 -2.37
CA GLY A 333 -13.50 13.69 -0.93
C GLY A 333 -13.03 12.39 -0.26
N LYS A 334 -12.38 11.47 -0.99
CA LYS A 334 -11.89 10.21 -0.44
C LYS A 334 -10.41 10.33 -0.08
N GLY A 335 -10.09 10.05 1.18
CA GLY A 335 -8.71 9.94 1.66
C GLY A 335 -8.04 8.64 1.21
N HIS A 336 -6.72 8.59 1.34
CA HIS A 336 -5.88 7.47 0.87
C HIS A 336 -6.26 6.08 1.43
N LEU A 337 -6.65 6.01 2.70
CA LEU A 337 -7.12 4.76 3.33
C LEU A 337 -8.59 4.45 2.99
N ALA A 338 -9.40 5.47 2.70
CA ALA A 338 -10.79 5.28 2.31
C ALA A 338 -10.91 4.51 0.98
N LEU A 339 -9.91 4.60 0.11
CA LEU A 339 -9.88 3.88 -1.17
C LEU A 339 -10.02 2.36 -1.04
N VAL A 340 -9.67 1.78 0.11
CA VAL A 340 -9.78 0.33 0.31
C VAL A 340 -11.15 -0.07 0.88
N GLY A 341 -11.74 0.78 1.73
CA GLY A 341 -12.95 0.45 2.48
C GLY A 341 -14.23 1.15 2.01
N ASP A 342 -14.13 2.14 1.10
CA ASP A 342 -15.27 2.95 0.71
C ASP A 342 -16.18 2.19 -0.28
N PRO A 343 -17.48 2.00 0.01
CA PRO A 343 -18.38 1.23 -0.83
C PRO A 343 -18.50 1.73 -2.28
N GLU A 344 -18.32 3.03 -2.50
CA GLU A 344 -18.37 3.65 -3.83
C GLU A 344 -17.12 3.32 -4.66
N VAL A 345 -15.97 3.20 -4.00
CA VAL A 345 -14.70 2.83 -4.65
C VAL A 345 -14.68 1.33 -4.98
N GLN A 346 -15.30 0.52 -4.13
CA GLN A 346 -15.38 -0.93 -4.31
C GLN A 346 -16.40 -1.37 -5.38
N ALA A 347 -17.35 -0.52 -5.75
CA ALA A 347 -18.41 -0.81 -6.73
C ALA A 347 -17.96 -0.52 -8.17
#